data_AF-A0A6P2EUG2-F1
#
_entry.id   AF-A0A6P2EUG2-F1
#
_cell.length_a   1.000
_cell.length_b   1.000
_cell.length_c   1.000
_cell.angle_alpha   90.00
_cell.angle_beta   90.00
_cell.angle_gamma   90.00
#
_symmetry.space_group_name_H-M   'P 1'
#
loop_
_entity.id
_entity.type
_entity.pdbx_description
1 polymer ?
#
loop_
_entity_poly.entity_id
_entity_poly.type
_entity_poly.pdbx_seq_one_letter_code
_entity_poly.pdbx_strand_id
1 'polypeptide(L)'
;MALDVEPLRLSAAGTLYSFTTIRHGKAETYGGYVDFPEKVRVFGHLTGFTPEAPPRCDMVVSVVPGKAPTAEATAAEIDYLFVAEGGQ
;
A
#
# COMPACT_ATOMS: atom_id res chain seq x y z
N MET A 1 -11.13 32.90 -0.44
CA MET A 1 -12.09 31.78 -0.51
C MET A 1 -11.52 30.65 0.32
N ALA A 2 -12.23 30.21 1.35
CA ALA A 2 -11.91 28.96 2.03
C ALA A 2 -12.59 27.82 1.25
N LEU A 3 -11.89 26.73 1.02
CA LEU A 3 -12.49 25.54 0.41
C LEU A 3 -13.41 24.89 1.44
N ASP A 4 -14.62 24.53 1.02
CA ASP A 4 -15.56 23.73 1.81
C ASP A 4 -15.16 22.26 1.66
N VAL A 5 -14.37 21.77 2.62
CA VAL A 5 -13.79 20.42 2.60
C VAL A 5 -14.06 19.71 3.91
N GLU A 6 -14.53 18.48 3.82
CA GLU A 6 -14.71 17.58 4.96
C GLU A 6 -13.81 16.34 4.80
N PRO A 7 -13.30 15.75 5.90
CA PRO A 7 -12.53 14.52 5.85
C PRO A 7 -13.36 13.36 5.29
N LEU A 8 -12.80 12.63 4.31
CA LEU A 8 -13.37 11.39 3.80
C LEU A 8 -12.65 10.20 4.41
N ARG A 9 -13.40 9.32 5.10
CA ARG A 9 -12.88 8.04 5.54
C ARG A 9 -12.87 7.06 4.37
N LEU A 10 -11.70 6.57 4.01
CA LEU A 10 -11.53 5.58 2.94
C LEU A 10 -11.84 4.16 3.40
N SER A 11 -12.25 3.31 2.46
CA SER A 11 -12.37 1.87 2.66
C SER A 11 -11.03 1.25 3.05
N ALA A 12 -11.06 0.17 3.84
CA ALA A 12 -9.86 -0.53 4.30
C ALA A 12 -9.28 -1.51 3.25
N ALA A 13 -9.94 -1.65 2.10
CA ALA A 13 -9.52 -2.52 1.03
C ALA A 13 -9.70 -1.84 -0.33
N GLY A 14 -8.86 -2.24 -1.29
CA GLY A 14 -8.91 -1.78 -2.67
C GLY A 14 -8.33 -2.82 -3.62
N THR A 15 -8.31 -2.50 -4.91
CA THR A 15 -7.82 -3.39 -5.96
C THR A 15 -6.43 -2.95 -6.41
N LEU A 16 -5.47 -3.87 -6.44
CA LEU A 16 -4.13 -3.60 -6.94
C LEU A 16 -4.16 -3.34 -8.45
N TYR A 17 -3.98 -2.10 -8.86
CA TYR A 17 -4.00 -1.68 -10.26
C TYR A 17 -2.69 -2.04 -10.98
N SER A 18 -1.56 -1.70 -10.37
CA SER A 18 -0.24 -2.02 -10.92
C SER A 18 0.78 -2.10 -9.79
N PHE A 19 1.87 -2.82 -10.01
CA PHE A 19 2.96 -2.91 -9.06
C PHE A 19 4.31 -2.79 -9.76
N THR A 20 5.32 -2.46 -8.96
CA THR A 20 6.72 -2.47 -9.36
C THR A 20 7.53 -3.26 -8.33
N THR A 21 8.57 -3.91 -8.83
CA THR A 21 9.61 -4.48 -7.99
C THR A 21 10.62 -3.40 -7.62
N ILE A 22 10.97 -3.32 -6.34
CA ILE A 22 12.02 -2.46 -5.80
C ILE A 22 13.18 -3.37 -5.39
N ARG A 23 14.35 -3.18 -6.00
CA ARG A 23 15.56 -3.96 -5.69
C ARG A 23 16.60 -3.09 -5.01
N HIS A 24 17.07 -3.52 -3.85
CA HIS A 24 18.19 -2.89 -3.15
C HIS A 24 19.17 -3.97 -2.67
N GLY A 25 20.31 -4.08 -3.37
CA GLY A 25 21.25 -5.16 -3.16
C GLY A 25 20.62 -6.53 -3.47
N LYS A 26 20.58 -7.42 -2.47
CA LYS A 26 19.92 -8.73 -2.56
C LYS A 26 18.45 -8.72 -2.12
N ALA A 27 17.97 -7.62 -1.55
CA ALA A 27 16.60 -7.51 -1.11
C ALA A 27 15.69 -7.12 -2.28
N GLU A 28 14.56 -7.80 -2.38
CA GLU A 28 13.48 -7.51 -3.31
C GLU A 28 12.22 -7.20 -2.51
N THR A 29 11.64 -6.03 -2.71
CA THR A 29 10.35 -5.61 -2.14
C THR A 29 9.43 -5.13 -3.25
N TYR A 30 8.16 -4.87 -2.93
CA TYR A 30 7.16 -4.47 -3.90
C TYR A 30 6.48 -3.17 -3.48
N GLY A 31 6.24 -2.30 -4.46
CA GLY A 31 5.39 -1.12 -4.33
C GLY A 31 4.25 -1.20 -5.33
N GLY A 32 3.08 -0.66 -4.98
CA GLY A 32 1.89 -0.78 -5.82
C GLY A 32 0.97 0.43 -5.77
N TYR A 33 0.22 0.61 -6.84
CA TYR A 33 -0.90 1.52 -6.93
C TYR A 33 -2.19 0.76 -6.66
N VAL A 34 -2.97 1.19 -5.68
CA VAL A 34 -4.23 0.57 -5.27
C VAL A 34 -5.38 1.52 -5.57
N ASP A 35 -6.36 1.03 -6.31
CA ASP A 35 -7.61 1.74 -6.57
C ASP A 35 -8.63 1.41 -5.48
N PHE A 36 -9.08 2.44 -4.77
CA PHE A 36 -10.11 2.34 -3.74
C PHE A 36 -11.52 2.61 -4.31
N PRO A 37 -12.58 2.06 -3.69
CA PRO A 37 -13.97 2.31 -4.09
C PRO A 37 -14.35 3.80 -4.17
N GLU A 38 -13.71 4.63 -3.34
CA GLU A 38 -13.90 6.09 -3.29
C GLU A 38 -13.28 6.82 -4.51
N LYS A 39 -12.80 6.09 -5.53
CA LYS A 39 -12.17 6.62 -6.75
C LYS A 39 -10.87 7.38 -6.47
N VAL A 40 -10.17 6.96 -5.41
CA VAL A 40 -8.83 7.43 -5.06
C VAL A 40 -7.83 6.33 -5.36
N ARG A 41 -6.70 6.72 -5.96
CA ARG A 41 -5.56 5.82 -6.21
C ARG A 41 -4.42 6.16 -5.27
N VAL A 42 -3.94 5.18 -4.51
CA VAL A 42 -2.88 5.36 -3.51
C VAL A 42 -1.68 4.52 -3.89
N PHE A 43 -0.48 5.10 -3.80
CA PHE A 43 0.78 4.35 -3.89
C PHE A 43 1.24 3.94 -2.49
N GLY A 44 1.71 2.70 -2.35
CA GLY A 44 2.22 2.20 -1.07
C GLY A 44 3.00 0.90 -1.21
N HIS A 45 3.60 0.47 -0.10
CA HIS A 45 4.34 -0.79 -0.04
C HIS A 45 3.39 -1.99 0.01
N LEU A 46 3.73 -3.02 -0.75
CA LEU A 46 3.08 -4.33 -0.73
C LEU A 46 3.90 -5.27 0.15
N THR A 47 3.28 -5.91 1.13
CA THR A 47 3.95 -6.83 2.07
C THR A 47 3.31 -8.21 2.06
N GLY A 48 4.06 -9.23 2.49
CA GLY A 48 3.66 -10.64 2.41
C GLY A 48 3.94 -11.31 1.06
N PHE A 49 4.67 -10.64 0.16
CA PHE A 49 5.02 -11.17 -1.17
C PHE A 49 6.52 -11.50 -1.27
N THR A 50 6.87 -12.47 -2.11
CA THR A 50 8.25 -12.88 -2.38
C THR A 50 8.50 -13.00 -3.89
N PRO A 51 9.76 -13.09 -4.34
CA PRO A 51 10.07 -13.34 -5.75
C PRO A 51 9.40 -14.59 -6.34
N GLU A 52 9.17 -15.61 -5.52
CA GLU A 52 8.50 -16.86 -5.90
C GLU A 52 6.97 -16.75 -5.87
N ALA A 53 6.44 -15.79 -5.11
CA ALA A 53 5.02 -15.49 -4.98
C ALA A 53 4.77 -13.97 -5.08
N PRO A 54 4.96 -13.38 -6.28
CA PRO A 54 4.85 -11.95 -6.46
C PRO A 54 3.38 -11.47 -6.42
N PRO A 55 3.15 -10.16 -6.21
CA PRO A 55 1.81 -9.58 -6.35
C PRO A 55 1.23 -9.81 -7.74
N ARG A 56 -0.10 -9.77 -7.86
CA ARG A 56 -0.81 -9.85 -9.14
C ARG A 56 -1.76 -8.67 -9.27
N CYS A 57 -1.79 -8.03 -10.43
CA CYS A 57 -2.80 -7.02 -10.70
C CYS A 57 -4.21 -7.61 -10.55
N ASP A 58 -5.18 -6.73 -10.28
CA ASP A 58 -6.59 -7.03 -10.05
C ASP A 58 -6.88 -7.82 -8.77
N MET A 59 -5.88 -8.12 -7.94
CA MET A 59 -6.11 -8.72 -6.62
C MET A 59 -6.62 -7.69 -5.61
N VAL A 60 -7.45 -8.14 -4.68
CA VAL A 60 -7.86 -7.32 -3.54
C VAL A 60 -6.73 -7.27 -2.51
N VAL A 61 -6.46 -6.07 -2.01
CA VAL A 61 -5.50 -5.82 -0.96
C VAL A 61 -6.13 -5.01 0.17
N SER A 62 -5.73 -5.30 1.40
CA SER A 62 -6.19 -4.62 2.60
C SER A 62 -5.09 -3.72 3.18
N VAL A 63 -5.51 -2.62 3.79
CA VAL A 63 -4.63 -1.67 4.47
C VAL A 63 -4.36 -2.14 5.89
N VAL A 64 -3.08 -2.28 6.24
CA VAL A 64 -2.64 -2.63 7.59
C VAL A 64 -1.63 -1.62 8.12
N PRO A 65 -1.64 -1.31 9.42
CA PRO A 65 -0.59 -0.51 10.03
C PRO A 65 0.74 -1.29 9.99
N GLY A 66 1.80 -0.63 9.53
CA GLY A 66 3.16 -1.14 9.49
C GLY A 66 4.14 -0.22 10.20
N LYS A 67 5.35 -0.71 10.45
CA LYS A 67 6.45 0.14 10.93
C LYS A 67 6.98 0.96 9.78
N ALA A 68 7.11 2.27 9.99
CA ALA A 68 7.80 3.14 9.04
C ALA A 68 9.25 2.63 8.84
N PRO A 69 9.79 2.66 7.60
CA PRO A 69 11.11 2.10 7.29
C PRO A 69 12.26 2.68 8.11
N THR A 70 12.13 3.92 8.60
CA THR A 70 13.12 4.60 9.45
C THR A 70 12.46 5.66 10.33
N ALA A 71 12.71 5.62 11.64
CA ALA A 71 12.22 6.64 12.59
C ALA A 71 12.80 8.05 12.36
N GLU A 72 13.84 8.20 11.52
CA GLU A 72 14.48 9.49 11.23
C GLU A 72 13.89 10.24 10.02
N ALA A 73 13.00 9.64 9.22
CA ALA A 73 12.59 10.22 7.93
C ALA A 73 11.12 10.64 7.80
N THR A 74 10.23 10.30 8.74
CA THR A 74 8.80 10.65 8.66
C THR A 74 8.24 11.03 10.02
N ALA A 75 7.50 12.15 10.09
CA ALA A 75 6.81 12.60 11.30
C ALA A 75 5.68 11.66 11.80
N ALA A 76 5.40 10.58 11.05
CA ALA A 76 4.43 9.56 11.41
C ALA A 76 5.13 8.28 11.89
N GLU A 77 4.78 7.82 13.09
CA GLU A 77 5.29 6.58 13.70
C GLU A 77 4.78 5.30 13.02
N ILE A 78 3.74 5.43 12.18
CA ILE A 78 3.02 4.33 11.53
C ILE A 78 2.99 4.60 10.03
N ASP A 79 3.42 3.61 9.24
CA ASP A 79 3.20 3.56 7.80
C ASP A 79 1.98 2.66 7.49
N TYR A 80 1.35 2.83 6.34
CA TYR A 80 0.23 1.99 5.92
C TYR A 80 0.67 1.10 4.76
N LEU A 81 0.62 -0.21 5.00
CA LEU A 81 1.04 -1.22 4.04
C LEU A 81 -0.18 -1.91 3.43
N PHE A 82 0.01 -2.47 2.23
CA PHE A 82 -1.00 -3.27 1.55
C PHE A 82 -0.65 -4.76 1.62
N VAL A 83 -1.59 -5.58 2.08
CA VAL A 83 -1.48 -7.05 2.15
C VAL A 83 -2.53 -7.70 1.26
N ALA A 84 -2.25 -8.90 0.74
CA ALA A 84 -3.24 -9.69 0.04
C ALA A 84 -4.47 -9.98 0.94
N GLU A 85 -5.67 -9.75 0.43
CA GLU A 85 -6.87 -10.20 1.14
C GLU A 85 -6.95 -11.73 1.10
N GLY A 86 -6.86 -12.38 2.27
CA GLY A 86 -6.90 -13.85 2.40
C GLY A 86 -5.54 -14.57 2.45
N GLY A 87 -4.44 -13.86 2.67
CA GLY A 87 -3.09 -14.46 2.79
C GLY A 87 -2.49 -14.38 4.20
N GLN A 88 -2.65 -15.51 4.94
CA GLN A 88 -2.23 -15.85 6.32
C GLN A 88 -2.86 -15.07 7.48
#